data_AF-A0A7K1GJD6-F1
#
_entry.id   AF-A0A7K1GJD6-F1
#
_cell.length_a   1.000
_cell.length_b   1.000
_cell.length_c   1.000
_cell.angle_alpha   90.00
_cell.angle_beta   90.00
_cell.angle_gamma   90.00
#
_symmetry.space_group_name_H-M   'P 1'
#
loop_
_entity.id
_entity.type
_entity.pdbx_description
1 polymer ?
#
loop_
_entity_poly.entity_id
_entity_poly.type
_entity_poly.pdbx_seq_one_letter_code
_entity_poly.pdbx_strand_id
1 'polypeptide(L)'
;MKYNYYNISSRIILLIISIGPFLGAGLYFLIQGVGIAKIMSVFLFFLFLVFFYKSMCMNVTIDEEGITYKSLFKQQTFGWEQVHDVLIVVRQRRSVPDYYKFSDWFGAGYYGKSYFILFRTTPAFPENPMFMFSAPVGPHYISVQYRKGMEDLVDKYLDQ
;
A
#
# COMPACT_ATOMS: atom_id res chain seq x y z
N MET A 1 -16.37 -6.62 10.76
CA MET A 1 -15.56 -7.28 9.70
C MET A 1 -14.23 -6.55 9.57
N LYS A 2 -13.11 -7.27 9.37
CA LYS A 2 -11.76 -6.70 9.37
C LYS A 2 -11.04 -7.02 8.06
N TYR A 3 -10.64 -6.00 7.31
CA TYR A 3 -9.80 -6.14 6.13
C TYR A 3 -8.35 -5.85 6.46
N ASN A 4 -7.48 -6.76 6.06
CA ASN A 4 -6.03 -6.59 6.18
C ASN A 4 -5.42 -6.61 4.79
N TYR A 5 -4.85 -5.48 4.37
CA TYR A 5 -4.22 -5.34 3.07
C TYR A 5 -3.04 -6.32 2.90
N TYR A 6 -2.25 -6.50 3.96
CA TYR A 6 -1.18 -7.47 4.04
C TYR A 6 -1.69 -8.74 4.74
N ASN A 7 -2.72 -9.37 4.16
CA ASN A 7 -3.23 -10.65 4.65
C ASN A 7 -2.14 -11.74 4.62
N ILE A 8 -2.36 -12.81 5.39
CA ILE A 8 -1.39 -13.90 5.57
C ILE A 8 -0.93 -14.47 4.23
N SER A 9 -1.85 -14.70 3.28
CA SER A 9 -1.52 -15.20 1.95
C SER A 9 -0.58 -14.28 1.19
N SER A 10 -0.84 -12.97 1.19
CA SER A 10 0.03 -11.97 0.55
C SER A 10 1.40 -11.91 1.22
N ARG A 11 1.45 -12.01 2.55
CA ARG A 11 2.71 -12.05 3.32
C ARG A 11 3.55 -13.28 2.97
N ILE A 12 2.92 -14.45 2.88
CA ILE A 12 3.59 -15.70 2.49
C ILE A 12 4.18 -15.57 1.09
N ILE A 13 3.42 -15.07 0.11
CA ILE A 13 3.91 -14.87 -1.26
C ILE A 13 5.10 -13.90 -1.27
N LEU A 14 4.99 -12.77 -0.57
CA LEU A 14 6.08 -11.80 -0.45
C LEU A 14 7.32 -12.41 0.22
N LEU A 15 7.14 -13.27 1.23
CA LEU A 15 8.24 -13.98 1.90
C LEU A 15 8.92 -14.97 0.96
N ILE A 16 8.16 -15.79 0.24
CA ILE A 16 8.71 -16.75 -0.74
C ILE A 16 9.54 -16.02 -1.80
N ILE A 17 9.00 -14.91 -2.34
CA ILE A 17 9.72 -14.08 -3.32
C ILE A 17 10.94 -13.40 -2.68
N SER A 18 10.86 -12.95 -1.43
CA SER A 18 12.01 -12.35 -0.77
C SER A 18 13.14 -13.37 -0.52
N ILE A 19 12.81 -14.57 -0.03
CA ILE A 19 13.79 -15.57 0.38
C ILE A 19 14.35 -16.32 -0.83
N GLY A 20 13.49 -16.76 -1.76
CA GLY A 20 13.92 -17.57 -2.89
C GLY A 20 14.76 -16.76 -3.88
N PRO A 21 14.15 -15.93 -4.73
CA PRO A 21 14.88 -15.23 -5.78
C PRO A 21 15.81 -14.14 -5.23
N PHE A 22 15.42 -13.33 -4.24
CA PHE A 22 16.30 -12.23 -3.81
C PHE A 22 17.43 -12.70 -2.90
N LEU A 23 17.13 -13.34 -1.78
CA LEU A 23 18.16 -13.83 -0.86
C LEU A 23 18.98 -14.98 -1.48
N GLY A 24 18.31 -15.97 -2.08
CA GLY A 24 18.96 -17.11 -2.72
C GLY A 24 19.88 -16.73 -3.88
N ALA A 25 19.40 -15.94 -4.85
CA ALA A 25 20.26 -15.52 -5.97
C ALA A 25 21.33 -14.51 -5.51
N GLY A 26 21.03 -13.68 -4.51
CA GLY A 26 22.00 -12.78 -3.88
C GLY A 26 23.19 -13.54 -3.31
N LEU A 27 22.94 -14.62 -2.56
CA LEU A 27 23.97 -15.52 -2.04
C LEU A 27 24.73 -16.24 -3.17
N TYR A 28 24.03 -16.76 -4.17
CA TYR A 28 24.65 -17.43 -5.32
C TYR A 28 25.64 -16.51 -6.07
N PHE A 29 25.24 -15.28 -6.35
CA PHE A 29 26.10 -14.30 -7.03
C PHE A 29 27.29 -13.85 -6.18
N LEU A 30 27.17 -13.88 -4.86
CA LEU A 30 28.29 -13.59 -3.96
C LEU A 30 29.42 -14.64 -4.09
N ILE A 31 29.04 -15.90 -4.30
CA ILE A 31 29.97 -17.06 -4.33
C ILE A 31 30.72 -17.17 -5.67
N GLN A 32 30.16 -16.66 -6.77
CA GLN A 32 30.69 -16.78 -8.14
C GLN A 32 32.03 -16.08 -8.41
N GLY A 33 32.58 -15.29 -7.46
CA GLY A 33 33.89 -14.64 -7.60
C GLY A 33 33.99 -13.50 -8.63
N VAL A 34 32.96 -13.28 -9.46
CA VAL A 34 32.91 -12.23 -10.49
C VAL A 34 32.51 -10.88 -9.88
N GLY A 35 33.25 -9.81 -10.20
CA GLY A 35 33.00 -8.47 -9.67
C GLY A 35 31.59 -7.92 -9.95
N ILE A 36 31.08 -8.11 -11.17
CA ILE A 36 29.71 -7.71 -11.56
C ILE A 36 28.67 -8.49 -10.75
N ALA A 37 28.89 -9.77 -10.48
CA ALA A 37 27.98 -10.60 -9.68
C ALA A 37 27.88 -10.09 -8.24
N LYS A 38 28.97 -9.60 -7.65
CA LYS A 38 28.95 -8.98 -6.32
C LYS A 38 28.09 -7.71 -6.26
N ILE A 39 28.14 -6.87 -7.30
CA ILE A 39 27.28 -5.66 -7.38
C ILE A 39 25.80 -6.06 -7.47
N MET A 40 25.48 -7.05 -8.30
CA MET A 40 24.13 -7.59 -8.39
C MET A 40 23.64 -8.22 -7.08
N SER A 41 24.53 -8.91 -6.37
CA SER A 41 24.26 -9.47 -5.04
C SER A 41 23.84 -8.38 -4.05
N VAL A 42 24.55 -7.25 -3.98
CA VAL A 42 24.19 -6.12 -3.11
C VAL A 42 22.79 -5.58 -3.45
N PHE A 43 22.47 -5.42 -4.73
CA PHE A 43 21.14 -4.98 -5.16
C PHE A 43 20.04 -6.00 -4.76
N LEU A 44 20.29 -7.29 -4.92
CA LEU A 44 19.35 -8.34 -4.51
C LEU A 44 19.16 -8.40 -2.99
N PHE A 45 20.22 -8.24 -2.21
CA PHE A 45 20.11 -8.14 -0.75
C PHE A 45 19.31 -6.90 -0.33
N PHE A 46 19.51 -5.77 -1.01
CA PHE A 46 18.70 -4.58 -0.76
C PHE A 46 17.21 -4.84 -1.04
N LEU A 47 16.88 -5.45 -2.18
CA LEU A 47 15.50 -5.84 -2.49
C LEU A 47 14.94 -6.82 -1.45
N PHE A 48 15.71 -7.84 -1.06
CA PHE A 48 15.34 -8.76 0.01
C PHE A 48 14.93 -8.01 1.28
N LEU A 49 15.76 -7.10 1.77
CA LEU A 49 15.47 -6.31 2.97
C LEU A 49 14.18 -5.48 2.83
N VAL A 50 13.99 -4.83 1.68
CA VAL A 50 12.79 -4.03 1.40
C VAL A 50 11.51 -4.89 1.44
N PHE A 51 11.52 -6.04 0.76
CA PHE A 51 10.36 -6.92 0.69
C PHE A 51 10.10 -7.67 1.99
N PHE A 52 11.18 -8.08 2.69
CA PHE A 52 11.09 -8.69 4.01
C PHE A 52 10.48 -7.72 5.03
N TYR A 53 10.94 -6.47 5.05
CA TYR A 53 10.37 -5.41 5.88
C TYR A 53 8.87 -5.21 5.60
N LYS A 54 8.49 -5.12 4.31
CA LYS A 54 7.08 -4.97 3.93
C LYS A 54 6.21 -6.13 4.41
N SER A 55 6.72 -7.36 4.33
CA SER A 55 5.95 -8.55 4.73
C SER A 55 5.78 -8.66 6.25
N MET A 56 6.82 -8.33 7.01
CA MET A 56 6.84 -8.55 8.46
C MET A 56 6.38 -7.32 9.25
N CYS A 57 6.83 -6.13 8.85
CA CYS A 57 6.73 -4.93 9.68
C CYS A 57 5.62 -3.98 9.26
N MET A 58 5.07 -4.09 8.05
CA MET A 58 3.99 -3.21 7.59
C MET A 58 2.63 -3.90 7.67
N ASN A 59 1.62 -3.12 8.07
CA ASN A 59 0.24 -3.55 8.10
C ASN A 59 -0.69 -2.38 7.80
N VAL A 60 -1.74 -2.62 7.03
CA VAL A 60 -2.85 -1.67 6.84
C VAL A 60 -4.13 -2.42 7.10
N THR A 61 -4.89 -1.93 8.06
CA THR A 61 -6.12 -2.52 8.56
C THR A 61 -7.27 -1.55 8.33
N ILE A 62 -8.39 -2.05 7.83
CA ILE A 62 -9.65 -1.33 7.72
C ILE A 62 -10.69 -2.16 8.47
N ASP A 63 -11.30 -1.59 9.50
CA ASP A 63 -12.29 -2.25 10.34
C ASP A 63 -13.36 -1.25 10.80
N GLU A 64 -14.15 -1.62 11.81
CA GLU A 64 -15.25 -0.82 12.35
C GLU A 64 -14.79 0.46 13.05
N GLU A 65 -13.54 0.49 13.53
CA GLU A 65 -12.99 1.67 14.20
C GLU A 65 -12.43 2.67 13.19
N GLY A 66 -12.03 2.22 12.00
CA GLY A 66 -11.50 3.10 10.96
C GLY A 66 -10.40 2.47 10.12
N ILE A 67 -9.44 3.30 9.71
CA ILE A 67 -8.28 2.90 8.92
C ILE A 67 -7.02 3.10 9.74
N THR A 68 -6.28 2.01 9.93
CA THR A 68 -5.00 2.01 10.65
C THR A 68 -3.86 1.55 9.76
N TYR A 69 -2.88 2.43 9.57
CA TYR A 69 -1.56 2.09 9.08
C TYR A 69 -0.61 1.85 10.25
N LYS A 70 0.13 0.74 10.21
CA LYS A 70 1.17 0.43 11.18
C LYS A 70 2.43 -0.06 10.48
N SER A 71 3.56 0.56 10.79
CA SER A 71 4.89 0.08 10.46
C SER A 71 5.79 0.10 11.69
N LEU A 72 7.06 -0.32 11.54
CA LEU A 72 8.03 -0.25 12.62
C LEU A 72 8.32 1.19 13.08
N PHE A 73 8.23 2.16 12.16
CA PHE A 73 8.63 3.55 12.41
C PHE A 73 7.46 4.53 12.49
N LYS A 74 6.29 4.15 11.98
CA LYS A 74 5.14 5.04 11.92
C LYS A 74 3.85 4.27 12.15
N GLN A 75 3.00 4.83 13.00
CA GLN A 75 1.63 4.40 13.18
C GLN A 75 0.73 5.61 12.91
N GLN A 76 -0.34 5.41 12.14
CA GLN A 76 -1.32 6.45 11.85
C GLN A 76 -2.69 5.80 11.74
N THR A 77 -3.65 6.33 12.48
CA THR A 77 -5.01 5.81 12.56
C THR A 77 -5.99 6.96 12.33
N PHE A 78 -6.99 6.72 11.50
CA PHE A 78 -8.13 7.61 11.30
C PHE A 78 -9.40 6.87 11.68
N GLY A 79 -10.15 7.44 12.63
CA GLY A 79 -11.52 6.99 12.89
C GLY A 79 -12.44 7.38 11.75
N TRP A 80 -13.50 6.61 11.49
CA TRP A 80 -14.45 6.93 10.42
C TRP A 80 -15.07 8.31 10.58
N GLU A 81 -15.33 8.74 11.81
CA GLU A 81 -15.82 10.08 12.16
C GLU A 81 -14.85 11.21 11.79
N GLN A 82 -13.58 10.89 11.59
CA GLN A 82 -12.54 11.83 11.17
C GLN A 82 -12.33 11.82 9.65
N VAL A 83 -12.79 10.77 8.96
CA VAL A 83 -12.63 10.65 7.51
C VAL A 83 -13.61 11.61 6.84
N HIS A 84 -13.07 12.61 6.16
CA HIS A 84 -13.88 13.59 5.43
C HIS A 84 -14.52 12.97 4.20
N ASP A 85 -13.72 12.27 3.39
CA ASP A 85 -14.18 11.40 2.32
C ASP A 85 -13.05 10.42 1.92
N VAL A 86 -13.37 9.58 0.94
CA VAL A 86 -12.45 8.62 0.34
C VAL A 86 -12.34 8.90 -1.15
N LEU A 87 -11.12 9.08 -1.63
CA LEU A 87 -10.84 9.41 -3.02
C LEU A 87 -10.14 8.25 -3.74
N ILE A 88 -10.49 8.05 -5.00
CA ILE A 88 -9.77 7.22 -5.96
C ILE A 88 -8.78 8.09 -6.70
N VAL A 89 -7.51 7.71 -6.62
CA VAL A 89 -6.41 8.35 -7.32
C VAL A 89 -6.19 7.66 -8.66
N VAL A 90 -6.42 8.41 -9.74
CA VAL A 90 -6.27 7.98 -11.13
C VAL A 90 -5.11 8.75 -11.77
N ARG A 91 -4.32 8.09 -12.63
CA ARG A 91 -3.17 8.66 -13.38
C ARG A 91 -2.07 9.28 -12.51
N GLN A 92 -1.19 8.42 -12.01
CA GLN A 92 -0.05 8.78 -11.16
C GLN A 92 1.15 9.41 -11.88
N ARG A 93 1.14 9.48 -13.22
CA ARG A 93 2.36 9.70 -14.04
C ARG A 93 2.41 11.04 -14.81
N ARG A 94 1.41 11.91 -14.71
CA ARG A 94 1.42 13.23 -15.39
C ARG A 94 1.02 14.32 -14.42
N SER A 95 2.02 14.93 -13.78
CA SER A 95 2.05 16.18 -12.97
C SER A 95 0.94 16.54 -11.97
N VAL A 96 -0.31 16.13 -12.15
CA VAL A 96 -1.41 16.25 -11.18
C VAL A 96 -2.26 14.97 -11.27
N PRO A 97 -2.41 14.20 -10.18
CA PRO A 97 -3.29 13.04 -10.18
C PRO A 97 -4.75 13.48 -10.23
N ASP A 98 -5.56 12.69 -10.94
CA ASP A 98 -7.00 12.89 -10.97
C ASP A 98 -7.62 12.21 -9.74
N TYR A 99 -8.43 12.94 -8.98
CA TYR A 99 -9.14 12.41 -7.83
C TYR A 99 -10.63 12.28 -8.12
N TYR A 100 -11.20 11.13 -7.83
CA TYR A 100 -12.63 10.88 -7.93
C TYR A 100 -13.15 10.41 -6.58
N LYS A 101 -14.40 10.74 -6.22
CA LYS A 101 -14.99 10.16 -5.01
C LYS A 101 -15.14 8.66 -5.17
N PHE A 102 -14.90 7.94 -4.08
CA PHE A 102 -15.00 6.48 -4.04
C PHE A 102 -16.38 5.98 -4.51
N SER A 103 -17.44 6.52 -3.91
CA SER A 103 -18.84 6.20 -4.21
C SER A 103 -19.18 6.42 -5.69
N ASP A 104 -18.80 7.58 -6.25
CA ASP A 104 -19.12 7.95 -7.63
C ASP A 104 -18.37 7.06 -8.62
N TRP A 105 -17.11 6.73 -8.31
CA TRP A 105 -16.25 5.93 -9.18
C TRP A 105 -16.73 4.48 -9.30
N PHE A 106 -17.07 3.86 -8.17
CA PHE A 106 -17.59 2.49 -8.17
C PHE A 106 -19.06 2.42 -8.58
N GLY A 107 -19.87 3.42 -8.22
CA GLY A 107 -21.25 3.57 -8.69
C GLY A 107 -21.34 3.68 -10.22
N ALA A 108 -20.34 4.27 -10.88
CA ALA A 108 -20.24 4.33 -12.34
C ALA A 108 -19.75 3.02 -13.01
N GLY A 109 -19.49 1.97 -12.23
CA GLY A 109 -19.10 0.66 -12.77
C GLY A 109 -17.61 0.47 -13.03
N TYR A 110 -16.73 1.37 -12.58
CA TYR A 110 -15.28 1.31 -12.86
C TYR A 110 -14.50 0.34 -11.96
N TYR A 111 -14.94 -0.91 -11.90
CA TYR A 111 -14.30 -1.98 -11.15
C TYR A 111 -13.01 -2.49 -11.83
N GLY A 112 -12.08 -3.03 -11.02
CA GLY A 112 -11.04 -3.94 -11.51
C GLY A 112 -9.72 -3.35 -12.03
N LYS A 113 -9.52 -2.02 -12.02
CA LYS A 113 -8.16 -1.47 -12.28
C LYS A 113 -7.38 -1.28 -10.97
N SER A 114 -6.06 -1.25 -11.07
CA SER A 114 -5.19 -0.96 -9.93
C SER A 114 -5.18 0.55 -9.66
N TYR A 115 -6.09 0.98 -8.80
CA TYR A 115 -6.13 2.35 -8.28
C TYR A 115 -5.46 2.43 -6.91
N PHE A 116 -5.19 3.65 -6.46
CA PHE A 116 -4.98 3.91 -5.05
C PHE A 116 -6.22 4.59 -4.49
N ILE A 117 -6.60 4.16 -3.29
CA ILE A 117 -7.61 4.77 -2.46
C ILE A 117 -6.88 5.70 -1.48
N LEU A 118 -7.40 6.90 -1.31
CA LEU A 118 -6.90 7.90 -0.39
C LEU A 118 -7.97 8.19 0.65
N PHE A 119 -7.72 7.76 1.88
CA PHE A 119 -8.49 8.17 3.05
C PHE A 119 -7.97 9.52 3.52
N ARG A 120 -8.83 10.54 3.59
CA ARG A 120 -8.42 11.89 4.01
C ARG A 120 -9.27 12.42 5.15
N THR A 121 -8.63 13.15 6.06
CA THR A 121 -9.28 13.82 7.20
C THR A 121 -9.44 15.33 6.99
N THR A 122 -9.16 15.81 5.78
CA THR A 122 -9.21 17.23 5.40
C THR A 122 -9.78 17.39 3.98
N PRO A 123 -10.49 18.49 3.66
CA PRO A 123 -10.94 18.78 2.30
C PRO A 123 -9.79 19.15 1.35
N ALA A 124 -8.60 19.48 1.87
CA ALA A 124 -7.44 19.80 1.05
C ALA A 124 -6.91 18.56 0.27
N PHE A 125 -6.26 18.79 -0.85
CA PHE A 125 -5.50 17.75 -1.56
C PHE A 125 -4.09 17.61 -0.97
N PRO A 126 -3.49 16.40 -1.00
CA PRO A 126 -2.17 16.19 -0.44
C PRO A 126 -1.12 16.97 -1.25
N GLU A 127 -0.19 17.59 -0.52
CA GLU A 127 0.91 18.38 -1.11
C GLU A 127 1.82 17.52 -2.01
N ASN A 128 1.97 16.24 -1.68
CA ASN A 128 2.74 15.29 -2.46
C ASN A 128 1.82 14.24 -3.12
N PRO A 129 1.61 14.30 -4.45
CA PRO A 129 0.74 13.38 -5.17
C PRO A 129 1.39 12.04 -5.53
N MET A 130 2.58 11.72 -5.02
CA MET A 130 3.26 10.45 -5.36
C MET A 130 2.74 9.29 -4.51
N PHE A 131 1.72 8.60 -5.01
CA PHE A 131 1.16 7.40 -4.40
C PHE A 131 1.83 6.13 -4.94
N MET A 132 3.05 5.85 -4.50
CA MET A 132 3.77 4.64 -4.95
C MET A 132 3.44 3.39 -4.14
N PHE A 133 2.98 3.55 -2.89
CA PHE A 133 2.74 2.44 -1.96
C PHE A 133 1.55 2.71 -1.05
N SER A 134 1.01 1.64 -0.45
CA SER A 134 0.07 1.75 0.67
C SER A 134 0.81 2.29 1.90
N ALA A 135 0.65 3.59 2.17
CA ALA A 135 1.37 4.30 3.22
C ALA A 135 0.68 5.63 3.58
N PRO A 136 1.02 6.24 4.73
CA PRO A 136 0.57 7.57 5.04
C PRO A 136 1.22 8.61 4.13
N VAL A 137 0.44 9.54 3.61
CA VAL A 137 0.90 10.62 2.71
C VAL A 137 0.75 11.93 3.45
N GLY A 138 1.61 12.15 4.45
CA GLY A 138 1.45 13.27 5.40
C GLY A 138 0.52 12.92 6.57
N PRO A 139 0.14 13.93 7.39
CA PRO A 139 -0.61 13.72 8.63
C PRO A 139 -2.11 13.46 8.40
N HIS A 140 -2.67 13.95 7.30
CA HIS A 140 -4.11 13.89 7.03
C HIS A 140 -4.53 12.86 6.00
N TYR A 141 -3.60 12.01 5.55
CA TYR A 141 -3.86 11.08 4.46
C TYR A 141 -3.26 9.69 4.69
N ILE A 142 -4.04 8.65 4.41
CA ILE A 142 -3.57 7.27 4.29
C ILE A 142 -3.92 6.79 2.88
N SER A 143 -2.90 6.45 2.11
CA SER A 143 -3.05 5.84 0.79
C SER A 143 -3.02 4.33 0.89
N VAL A 144 -3.90 3.63 0.19
CA VAL A 144 -3.98 2.18 0.13
C VAL A 144 -4.23 1.76 -1.30
N GLN A 145 -3.43 0.85 -1.85
CA GLN A 145 -3.73 0.28 -3.16
C GLN A 145 -5.05 -0.50 -3.12
N TYR A 146 -5.92 -0.25 -4.09
CA TYR A 146 -7.21 -0.92 -4.18
C TYR A 146 -7.05 -2.43 -4.39
N ARG A 147 -7.91 -3.20 -3.71
CA ARG A 147 -8.11 -4.64 -3.88
C ARG A 147 -9.60 -4.93 -3.77
N LYS A 148 -10.05 -5.92 -4.52
CA LYS A 148 -11.44 -6.40 -4.49
C LYS A 148 -11.86 -6.78 -3.06
N GLY A 149 -13.08 -6.42 -2.69
CA GLY A 149 -13.67 -6.58 -1.35
C GLY A 149 -13.36 -5.44 -0.37
N MET A 150 -12.64 -4.39 -0.80
CA MET A 150 -12.48 -3.18 0.03
C MET A 150 -13.72 -2.27 -0.10
N GLU A 151 -14.37 -2.29 -1.26
CA GLU A 151 -15.58 -1.53 -1.60
C GLU A 151 -16.70 -1.73 -0.59
N ASP A 152 -17.08 -2.97 -0.31
CA ASP A 152 -18.16 -3.29 0.63
C ASP A 152 -17.89 -2.75 2.04
N LEU A 153 -16.63 -2.64 2.44
CA LEU A 153 -16.25 -2.13 3.76
C LEU A 153 -16.21 -0.62 3.80
N VAL A 154 -15.65 0.02 2.76
CA VAL A 154 -15.61 1.47 2.69
C VAL A 154 -17.03 2.02 2.60
N ASP A 155 -17.86 1.50 1.70
CA ASP A 155 -19.24 1.97 1.53
C ASP A 155 -20.06 1.78 2.82
N LYS A 156 -19.89 0.64 3.51
CA LYS A 156 -20.63 0.36 4.76
C LYS A 156 -20.36 1.38 5.86
N TYR A 157 -19.15 1.91 5.98
CA TYR A 157 -18.75 2.80 7.08
C TYR A 157 -18.66 4.28 6.69
N LEU A 158 -18.59 4.60 5.40
CA LEU A 158 -18.60 5.99 4.93
C LEU A 158 -20.00 6.62 5.01
N ASP A 159 -21.06 5.81 4.92
CA ASP A 159 -22.46 6.25 4.95
C ASP A 159 -23.09 6.22 6.38
N GLN A 160 -22.28 6.00 7.42
CA GLN A 160 -22.71 6.04 8.84
C GLN A 160 -22.38 7.39 9.48
#